data_AF-A0A7X1H7S5-F1
#
_entry.id   AF-A0A7X1H7S5-F1
#
_cell.length_a   1.000
_cell.length_b   1.000
_cell.length_c   1.000
_cell.angle_alpha   90.00
_cell.angle_beta   90.00
_cell.angle_gamma   90.00
#
_symmetry.space_group_name_H-M   'P 1'
#
loop_
_entity.id
_entity.type
_entity.pdbx_description
1 polymer ?
#
loop_
_entity_poly.entity_id
_entity_poly.type
_entity_poly.pdbx_seq_one_letter_code
_entity_poly.pdbx_strand_id
1 'polypeptide(L)'
;MEDFSKSQEQTRPPRDATPERRDPRDIDWVKGEYYARKTDDEIPQAKTLAPEKEQIIKYVNRYYRIDTDALFVSRRGQFNEPKNVAIYLFRRLRRDRLNEIREYFRMEKYSSVSSVIERMKARMKTDKQLKNRVEKISGQIIKSHGQTPSLIRNDCLRQVI
;
A
#
# COMPACT_ATOMS: atom_id res chain seq x y z
N MET A 1 47.19 20.54 36.31
CA MET A 1 46.58 19.61 37.27
C MET A 1 45.25 20.23 37.62
N GLU A 2 44.22 19.96 36.80
CA GLU A 2 42.85 20.37 37.08
C GLU A 2 41.94 19.19 36.82
N ASP A 3 41.07 18.97 37.79
CA ASP A 3 40.44 17.71 38.12
C ASP A 3 39.23 17.35 37.26
N PHE A 4 39.09 16.04 37.14
CA PHE A 4 37.90 15.28 36.83
C PHE A 4 36.62 15.83 37.50
N SER A 5 35.55 15.87 36.69
CA SER A 5 34.22 15.32 36.98
C SER A 5 33.10 16.29 36.57
N LYS A 6 32.69 16.22 35.30
CA LYS A 6 31.40 16.76 34.87
C LYS A 6 30.45 15.58 34.69
N SER A 7 29.77 15.28 35.80
CA SER A 7 28.63 14.37 35.87
C SER A 7 27.61 14.69 34.78
N GLN A 8 27.19 13.63 34.10
CA GLN A 8 26.07 13.61 33.18
C GLN A 8 24.77 13.94 33.95
N GLU A 9 24.38 15.22 33.97
CA GLU A 9 23.05 15.62 34.40
C GLU A 9 22.06 15.23 33.30
N GLN A 10 21.62 13.97 33.34
CA GLN A 10 20.51 13.46 32.56
C GLN A 10 19.24 14.20 33.03
N THR A 11 18.90 15.31 32.38
CA THR A 11 17.65 16.02 32.62
C THR A 11 16.49 15.08 32.33
N ARG A 12 15.80 14.64 33.39
CA ARG A 12 14.56 13.87 33.28
C ARG A 12 13.53 14.74 32.56
N PRO A 13 12.80 14.24 31.55
CA PRO A 13 11.72 15.01 30.96
C PRO A 13 10.67 15.32 32.03
N PRO A 14 10.05 16.52 31.99
CA PRO A 14 9.01 16.93 32.95
C PRO A 14 7.89 15.89 33.01
N ARG A 15 7.42 15.57 34.23
CA ARG A 15 6.36 14.56 34.48
C ARG A 15 4.96 15.00 34.02
N ASP A 16 4.86 16.19 33.42
CA ASP A 16 3.60 16.87 33.16
C ASP A 16 3.40 17.15 31.65
N ALA A 17 3.98 16.32 30.78
CA ALA A 17 3.68 16.31 29.35
C ALA A 17 2.24 15.83 29.12
N THR A 18 1.29 16.69 29.46
CA THR A 18 -0.10 16.60 29.02
C THR A 18 -0.05 16.56 27.50
N PRO A 19 -0.64 15.55 26.82
CA PRO A 19 -0.59 15.48 25.38
C PRO A 19 -1.20 16.76 24.82
N GLU A 20 -0.39 17.49 24.04
CA GLU A 20 -0.77 18.70 23.34
C GLU A 20 -2.19 18.57 22.77
N ARG A 21 -2.96 19.65 22.96
CA ARG A 21 -4.36 19.80 22.55
C ARG A 21 -4.62 19.17 21.19
N ARG A 22 -5.40 18.08 21.17
CA ARG A 22 -5.93 17.45 19.95
C ARG A 22 -6.87 18.43 19.27
N ASP A 23 -6.47 18.97 18.11
CA ASP A 23 -7.33 19.84 17.30
C ASP A 23 -8.47 19.00 16.68
N PRO A 24 -9.75 19.30 16.96
CA PRO A 24 -10.89 18.62 16.35
C PRO A 24 -10.99 18.81 14.82
N ARG A 25 -10.26 19.79 14.25
CA ARG A 25 -10.25 20.08 12.82
C ARG A 25 -9.27 19.18 12.04
N ASP A 26 -8.34 18.52 12.71
CA ASP A 26 -7.49 17.49 12.11
C ASP A 26 -8.22 16.15 12.05
N ILE A 27 -9.13 16.03 11.08
CA ILE A 27 -9.91 14.79 10.82
C ILE A 27 -8.98 13.58 10.50
N ASP A 28 -7.69 13.84 10.25
CA ASP A 28 -6.65 12.85 10.01
C ASP A 28 -6.56 11.82 11.14
N TRP A 29 -6.56 12.25 12.41
CA TRP A 29 -6.39 11.33 13.54
C TRP A 29 -7.64 10.48 13.79
N VAL A 30 -8.84 11.05 13.61
CA VAL A 30 -10.13 10.35 13.77
C VAL A 30 -10.29 9.26 12.70
N LYS A 31 -9.81 9.53 11.49
CA LYS A 31 -9.85 8.54 10.39
C LYS A 31 -8.82 7.43 10.58
N GLY A 32 -7.66 7.71 11.17
CA GLY A 32 -6.65 6.69 11.50
C GLY A 32 -7.19 5.56 12.38
N GLU A 33 -7.88 5.94 13.46
CA GLU A 33 -8.56 5.00 14.37
C GLU A 33 -9.67 4.19 13.66
N TYR A 34 -10.45 4.84 12.79
CA TYR A 34 -11.55 4.18 12.07
C TYR A 34 -11.05 3.19 11.00
N TYR A 35 -9.95 3.49 10.30
CA TYR A 35 -9.35 2.60 9.31
C TYR A 35 -8.51 1.47 9.94
N ALA A 36 -7.97 1.67 11.15
CA ALA A 36 -7.30 0.62 11.92
C ALA A 36 -8.27 -0.52 12.30
N ARG A 37 -9.56 -0.21 12.53
CA ARG A 37 -10.60 -1.20 12.86
C ARG A 37 -11.15 -2.01 11.67
N LYS A 38 -10.72 -1.72 10.44
CA LYS A 38 -11.06 -2.52 9.23
C LYS A 38 -9.83 -3.24 8.65
N THR A 39 -8.92 -3.66 9.51
CA THR A 39 -8.04 -4.78 9.18
C THR A 39 -8.88 -6.05 9.28
N ASP A 40 -9.43 -6.51 8.15
CA ASP A 40 -9.79 -7.92 8.04
C ASP A 40 -8.50 -8.71 8.22
N ASP A 41 -8.29 -9.12 9.47
CA ASP A 41 -7.55 -10.31 9.83
C ASP A 41 -8.20 -11.47 9.08
N GLU A 42 -7.51 -11.98 8.05
CA GLU A 42 -7.48 -13.43 7.81
C GLU A 42 -6.46 -13.78 6.71
N ILE A 43 -5.55 -14.68 7.12
CA ILE A 43 -4.60 -15.51 6.38
C ILE A 43 -3.18 -14.94 6.10
N PRO A 44 -2.18 -15.25 6.95
CA PRO A 44 -0.76 -14.92 6.72
C PRO A 44 -0.13 -15.62 5.49
N GLN A 45 -0.70 -16.72 5.00
CA GLN A 45 -0.21 -17.43 3.80
C GLN A 45 -0.43 -16.67 2.48
N ALA A 46 -1.30 -15.65 2.46
CA ALA A 46 -1.52 -14.82 1.26
C ALA A 46 -0.30 -13.95 0.91
N LYS A 47 0.62 -13.71 1.87
CA LYS A 47 1.85 -12.94 1.63
C LYS A 47 2.86 -13.69 0.75
N THR A 48 2.87 -15.03 0.78
CA THR A 48 3.80 -15.86 -0.01
C THR A 48 3.44 -15.89 -1.51
N LEU A 49 2.19 -15.57 -1.86
CA LEU A 49 1.68 -15.51 -3.23
C LEU A 49 1.54 -14.06 -3.75
N ALA A 50 1.99 -13.09 -2.97
CA ALA A 50 1.81 -11.68 -3.30
C ALA A 50 2.82 -11.24 -4.36
N PRO A 51 2.39 -10.46 -5.37
CA PRO A 51 3.28 -9.96 -6.39
C PRO A 51 4.33 -8.99 -5.85
N GLU A 52 5.59 -9.01 -6.32
CA GLU A 52 6.59 -8.00 -5.97
C GLU A 52 6.14 -6.57 -6.31
N LYS A 53 6.58 -5.59 -5.51
CA LYS A 53 6.21 -4.17 -5.67
C LYS A 53 6.62 -3.67 -7.05
N GLU A 54 7.83 -4.01 -7.45
CA GLU A 54 8.48 -3.66 -8.70
C GLU A 54 7.72 -4.23 -9.90
N GLN A 55 7.17 -5.44 -9.77
CA GLN A 55 6.36 -6.05 -10.82
C GLN A 55 5.06 -5.28 -11.02
N ILE A 56 4.35 -4.89 -9.96
CA ILE A 56 3.14 -4.06 -10.08
C ILE A 56 3.46 -2.76 -10.82
N ILE A 57 4.53 -2.06 -10.43
CA ILE A 57 4.95 -0.80 -11.05
C ILE A 57 5.28 -1.01 -12.54
N LYS A 58 6.05 -2.05 -12.87
CA LYS A 58 6.39 -2.40 -14.25
C LYS A 58 5.15 -2.61 -15.13
N TYR A 59 4.16 -3.35 -14.63
CA TYR A 59 2.93 -3.60 -15.38
C TYR A 59 2.08 -2.34 -15.55
N VAL A 60 1.99 -1.49 -14.52
CA VAL A 60 1.29 -0.19 -14.62
C VAL A 60 1.98 0.72 -15.63
N ASN A 61 3.29 0.89 -15.53
CA ASN A 61 4.08 1.75 -16.43
C ASN A 61 3.95 1.29 -17.88
N ARG A 62 4.07 -0.03 -18.13
CA ARG A 62 3.89 -0.61 -19.46
C ARG A 62 2.48 -0.37 -20.01
N TYR A 63 1.46 -0.47 -19.15
CA TYR A 63 0.07 -0.28 -19.58
C TYR A 63 -0.22 1.17 -19.98
N TYR A 64 0.22 2.12 -19.17
CA TYR A 64 -0.01 3.56 -19.39
C TYR A 64 1.04 4.21 -20.29
N ARG A 65 2.09 3.48 -20.68
CA ARG A 65 3.22 3.97 -21.50
C ARG A 65 3.88 5.20 -20.87
N ILE A 66 4.16 5.10 -19.57
CA ILE A 66 4.84 6.16 -18.80
C ILE A 66 6.14 5.63 -18.22
N ASP A 67 7.07 6.55 -17.97
CA ASP A 67 8.28 6.25 -17.21
C ASP A 67 7.99 6.09 -15.72
N THR A 68 8.86 5.35 -15.04
CA THR A 68 8.75 5.11 -13.59
C THR A 68 8.73 6.41 -12.80
N ASP A 69 9.54 7.41 -13.18
CA ASP A 69 9.58 8.69 -12.49
C ASP A 69 8.27 9.48 -12.61
N ALA A 70 7.60 9.39 -13.78
CA ALA A 70 6.32 10.04 -14.02
C ALA A 70 5.20 9.51 -13.09
N LEU A 71 5.34 8.28 -12.58
CA LEU A 71 4.42 7.71 -11.61
C LEU A 71 4.49 8.42 -10.25
N PHE A 72 5.65 8.94 -9.86
CA PHE A 72 5.84 9.59 -8.57
C PHE A 72 5.48 11.07 -8.59
N VAL A 73 5.57 11.71 -9.76
CA VAL A 73 5.21 13.11 -9.97
C VAL A 73 3.72 13.34 -9.72
N SER A 74 3.41 14.24 -8.79
CA SER A 74 2.04 14.70 -8.52
C SER A 74 1.89 16.15 -8.99
N ARG A 75 0.85 16.43 -9.77
CA ARG A 75 0.49 17.80 -10.17
C ARG A 75 -0.84 18.16 -9.54
N ARG A 76 -0.89 19.33 -8.88
CA ARG A 76 -2.11 19.80 -8.20
C ARG A 76 -3.25 19.93 -9.21
N GLY A 77 -4.44 19.46 -8.84
CA GLY A 77 -5.64 19.51 -9.68
C GLY A 77 -5.70 18.46 -10.79
N GLN A 78 -4.64 17.66 -11.00
CA GLN A 78 -4.64 16.62 -12.01
C GLN A 78 -4.85 15.23 -11.39
N PHE A 79 -5.75 14.46 -12.00
CA PHE A 79 -5.93 13.07 -11.64
C PHE A 79 -4.80 12.22 -12.25
N ASN A 80 -3.80 11.87 -11.44
CA ASN A 80 -2.76 10.93 -11.83
C ASN A 80 -3.33 9.49 -11.75
N GLU A 81 -4.04 9.08 -12.80
CA GLU A 81 -4.63 7.74 -12.88
C GLU A 81 -3.60 6.62 -12.69
N PRO A 82 -2.43 6.62 -13.37
CA PRO A 82 -1.42 5.58 -13.20
C PRO A 82 -0.98 5.41 -11.73
N LYS A 83 -0.67 6.51 -11.03
CA LYS A 83 -0.27 6.48 -9.62
C LYS A 83 -1.38 5.91 -8.74
N ASN A 84 -2.62 6.33 -8.97
CA ASN A 84 -3.76 5.88 -8.17
C ASN A 84 -4.08 4.39 -8.40
N VAL A 85 -3.93 3.91 -9.64
CA VAL A 85 -4.04 2.48 -9.97
C VAL A 85 -2.95 1.67 -9.28
N ALA A 86 -1.70 2.13 -9.30
CA ALA A 86 -0.60 1.46 -8.61
C ALA A 86 -0.86 1.35 -7.09
N ILE A 87 -1.24 2.47 -6.44
CA ILE A 87 -1.60 2.50 -5.01
C ILE A 87 -2.73 1.51 -4.70
N TYR A 88 -3.78 1.49 -5.52
CA TYR A 88 -4.90 0.57 -5.35
C TYR A 88 -4.47 -0.90 -5.51
N LEU A 89 -3.61 -1.21 -6.49
CA LEU A 89 -3.11 -2.57 -6.74
C LEU A 89 -2.19 -3.06 -5.61
N PHE A 90 -1.35 -2.20 -5.02
CA PHE A 90 -0.56 -2.54 -3.84
C PHE A 90 -1.46 -3.01 -2.70
N ARG A 91 -2.52 -2.24 -2.41
CA ARG A 91 -3.48 -2.61 -1.35
C ARG A 91 -4.27 -3.87 -1.68
N ARG A 92 -4.68 -4.05 -2.94
CA ARG A 92 -5.53 -5.17 -3.38
C ARG A 92 -4.76 -6.49 -3.50
N LEU A 93 -3.57 -6.48 -4.08
CA LEU A 93 -2.84 -7.70 -4.42
C LEU A 93 -1.86 -8.14 -3.32
N ARG A 94 -1.21 -7.18 -2.64
CA ARG A 94 -0.20 -7.49 -1.61
C ARG A 94 -0.73 -7.36 -0.18
N ARG A 95 -1.81 -6.60 0.01
CA ARG A 95 -2.32 -6.19 1.33
C ARG A 95 -1.29 -5.40 2.16
N ASP A 96 -0.37 -4.68 1.50
CA ASP A 96 0.60 -3.81 2.17
C ASP A 96 -0.13 -2.78 3.07
N ARG A 97 0.50 -2.42 4.19
CA ARG A 97 -0.03 -1.44 5.15
C ARG A 97 -0.05 -0.06 4.51
N LEU A 98 -0.96 0.80 4.94
CA LEU A 98 -1.06 2.18 4.41
C LEU A 98 0.25 2.96 4.58
N ASN A 99 0.97 2.74 5.68
CA ASN A 99 2.27 3.36 5.92
C ASN A 99 3.35 2.85 4.94
N GLU A 100 3.40 1.54 4.66
CA GLU A 100 4.35 0.98 3.69
C GLU A 100 4.09 1.53 2.27
N ILE A 101 2.81 1.70 1.92
CA ILE A 101 2.42 2.30 0.65
C ILE A 101 2.78 3.80 0.62
N ARG A 102 2.54 4.55 1.72
CA ARG A 102 2.89 5.98 1.78
C ARG A 102 4.38 6.18 1.53
N GLU A 103 5.21 5.35 2.17
CA GLU A 103 6.68 5.43 2.11
C GLU A 103 7.15 5.11 0.69
N TYR A 104 6.60 4.05 0.09
CA TYR A 104 6.91 3.69 -1.28
C TYR A 104 6.57 4.80 -2.29
N PHE A 105 5.40 5.42 -2.17
CA PHE A 105 4.94 6.47 -3.09
C PHE A 105 5.37 7.89 -2.69
N ARG A 106 6.23 8.03 -1.67
CA ARG A 106 6.72 9.31 -1.12
C ARG A 106 5.57 10.28 -0.81
N MET A 107 4.52 9.79 -0.17
CA MET A 107 3.34 10.56 0.21
C MET A 107 3.45 10.99 1.68
N GLU A 108 3.16 12.25 1.97
CA GLU A 108 3.29 12.83 3.31
C GLU A 108 2.36 12.16 4.34
N LYS A 109 1.08 11.96 3.97
CA LYS A 109 0.04 11.48 4.89
C LYS A 109 -0.52 10.13 4.47
N TYR A 110 -0.65 9.20 5.42
CA TYR A 110 -1.28 7.90 5.18
C TYR A 110 -2.77 8.04 4.80
N SER A 111 -3.43 9.10 5.28
CA SER A 111 -4.82 9.43 4.91
C SER A 111 -4.97 9.77 3.43
N SER A 112 -3.92 10.28 2.79
CA SER A 112 -3.90 10.53 1.34
C SER A 112 -3.91 9.21 0.57
N VAL A 113 -3.19 8.19 1.05
CA VAL A 113 -3.23 6.83 0.49
C VAL A 113 -4.63 6.23 0.64
N SER A 114 -5.22 6.31 1.85
CA SER A 114 -6.59 5.83 2.11
C SER A 114 -7.61 6.53 1.19
N SER A 115 -7.54 7.85 1.07
CA SER A 115 -8.41 8.63 0.19
C SER A 115 -8.27 8.22 -1.28
N VAL A 116 -7.06 7.94 -1.77
CA VAL A 116 -6.85 7.44 -3.13
C VAL A 116 -7.54 6.08 -3.32
N ILE A 117 -7.38 5.16 -2.37
CA ILE A 117 -8.00 3.82 -2.44
C ILE A 117 -9.53 3.93 -2.50
N GLU A 118 -10.13 4.72 -1.61
CA GLU A 118 -11.58 4.91 -1.58
C GLU A 118 -12.11 5.62 -2.83
N ARG A 119 -11.41 6.65 -3.33
CA ARG A 119 -11.76 7.30 -4.60
C ARG A 119 -11.69 6.35 -5.78
N MET A 120 -10.67 5.48 -5.83
CA MET A 120 -10.54 4.46 -6.88
C MET A 120 -11.69 3.46 -6.83
N LYS A 121 -12.04 2.95 -5.64
CA LYS A 121 -13.22 2.08 -5.47
C LYS A 121 -14.50 2.75 -5.95
N ALA A 122 -14.75 3.99 -5.53
CA ALA A 122 -15.93 4.74 -5.93
C ALA A 122 -15.98 4.96 -7.45
N ARG A 123 -14.86 5.38 -8.05
CA ARG A 123 -14.79 5.64 -9.50
C ARG A 123 -14.95 4.37 -10.33
N MET A 124 -14.41 3.22 -9.91
CA MET A 124 -14.62 1.96 -10.63
C MET A 124 -16.06 1.45 -10.58
N LYS A 125 -16.91 1.95 -9.67
CA LYS A 125 -18.34 1.63 -9.67
C LYS A 125 -19.07 2.32 -10.83
N THR A 126 -18.63 3.51 -11.21
CA THR A 126 -19.29 4.33 -12.26
C THR A 126 -18.57 4.22 -13.61
N ASP A 127 -17.25 4.21 -13.60
CA ASP A 127 -16.38 4.16 -14.78
C ASP A 127 -15.98 2.72 -15.11
N LYS A 128 -16.76 2.08 -16.00
CA LYS A 128 -16.49 0.72 -16.48
C LYS A 128 -15.15 0.60 -17.20
N GLN A 129 -14.70 1.65 -17.90
CA GLN A 129 -13.43 1.62 -18.60
C GLN A 129 -12.27 1.58 -17.61
N LEU A 130 -12.30 2.40 -16.56
CA LEU A 130 -11.32 2.33 -15.48
C LEU A 130 -11.29 0.94 -14.83
N LYS A 131 -12.45 0.37 -14.52
CA LYS A 131 -12.55 -0.98 -13.94
C LYS A 131 -11.89 -2.03 -14.84
N ASN A 132 -12.22 -2.03 -16.13
CA ASN A 132 -11.65 -2.97 -17.09
C ASN A 132 -10.12 -2.83 -17.21
N ARG A 133 -9.59 -1.60 -17.16
CA ARG A 133 -8.14 -1.34 -17.17
C ARG A 133 -7.47 -1.93 -15.94
N VAL A 134 -8.01 -1.67 -14.75
CA VAL A 134 -7.48 -2.21 -13.48
C VAL A 134 -7.53 -3.73 -13.45
N GLU A 135 -8.62 -4.33 -13.89
CA GLU A 135 -8.77 -5.79 -13.98
C GLU A 135 -7.76 -6.40 -14.95
N LYS A 136 -7.60 -5.81 -16.15
CA LYS A 136 -6.61 -6.26 -17.13
C LYS A 136 -5.18 -6.23 -16.58
N ILE A 137 -4.80 -5.14 -15.91
CA ILE A 137 -3.47 -5.02 -15.29
C ILE A 137 -3.31 -6.07 -14.18
N SER A 138 -4.29 -6.19 -13.28
CA SER A 138 -4.24 -7.17 -12.18
C SER A 138 -4.16 -8.62 -12.66
N GLY A 139 -4.89 -8.97 -13.73
CA GLY A 139 -4.86 -10.30 -14.33
C GLY A 139 -3.51 -10.63 -14.98
N GLN A 140 -2.86 -9.64 -15.62
CA GLN A 140 -1.51 -9.82 -16.16
C GLN A 140 -0.48 -10.04 -15.05
N ILE A 141 -0.57 -9.26 -13.97
CA ILE A 141 0.27 -9.43 -12.78
C ILE A 141 0.06 -10.87 -12.25
N ILE A 142 -1.15 -11.24 -11.84
CA ILE A 142 -1.44 -12.55 -11.24
C ILE A 142 -0.98 -13.72 -12.13
N LYS A 143 -1.23 -13.68 -13.43
CA LYS A 143 -0.76 -14.71 -14.38
C LYS A 143 0.77 -14.82 -14.41
N SER A 144 1.46 -13.69 -14.34
CA SER A 144 2.93 -13.64 -14.31
C SER A 144 3.52 -14.16 -12.99
N HIS A 145 2.78 -14.10 -11.88
CA HIS A 145 3.21 -14.65 -10.59
C HIS A 145 2.81 -16.12 -10.39
N GLY A 146 1.72 -16.57 -11.05
CA GLY A 146 1.24 -17.95 -11.02
C GLY A 146 1.93 -18.89 -12.02
N GLN A 147 2.93 -18.42 -12.78
CA GLN A 147 3.83 -19.27 -13.54
C GLN A 147 5.01 -19.70 -12.66
N THR A 148 4.73 -20.48 -11.63
CA THR A 148 5.68 -21.47 -11.14
C THR A 148 5.82 -22.57 -12.19
N PRO A 149 7.04 -23.07 -12.49
CA PRO A 149 7.23 -24.22 -13.35
C PRO A 149 6.51 -25.43 -12.76
N SER A 150 5.95 -26.27 -13.63
CA SER A 150 5.38 -27.60 -13.37
C SER A 150 5.99 -28.32 -12.16
N LEU A 151 5.14 -28.85 -11.28
CA LEU A 151 5.19 -30.19 -10.66
C LEU A 151 4.25 -30.18 -9.46
N ILE A 152 2.95 -30.46 -9.68
CA ILE A 152 2.18 -31.53 -9.00
C ILE A 152 0.95 -31.74 -9.91
N ARG A 153 1.14 -32.45 -11.02
CA ARG A 153 0.05 -33.20 -11.64
C ARG A 153 0.07 -34.56 -10.95
N ASN A 154 -0.55 -34.65 -9.78
CA ASN A 154 -0.92 -35.95 -9.21
C ASN A 154 -2.31 -36.30 -9.75
N ASP A 155 -2.36 -36.54 -11.07
CA ASP A 155 -3.30 -37.49 -11.65
C ASP A 155 -2.80 -38.88 -11.26
N CYS A 156 -3.08 -39.32 -10.02
CA CYS A 156 -2.84 -40.70 -9.61
C CYS A 156 -3.77 -41.10 -8.46
N LEU A 157 -5.08 -41.00 -8.68
CA LEU A 157 -6.08 -41.85 -8.01
C LEU A 157 -7.16 -42.23 -9.03
N ARG A 158 -6.75 -43.01 -10.03
CA ARG A 158 -7.63 -43.89 -10.81
C ARG A 158 -6.87 -45.16 -11.19
N GLN A 159 -7.02 -46.17 -10.34
CA GLN A 159 -6.98 -47.60 -10.62
C GLN A 159 -7.54 -48.23 -9.32
N VAL A 160 -8.84 -48.50 -9.17
CA VAL A 160 -9.57 -49.71 -9.62
C VAL A 160 -8.63 -50.89 -9.83
N ILE A 161 -8.41 -51.69 -8.78
CA ILE A 161 -9.01 -53.03 -8.52
C ILE A 161 -8.80 -53.34 -7.04
#